data_AF-A0A929K8D6-F1
#
_entry.id   AF-A0A929K8D6-F1
#
_cell.length_a   1.000
_cell.length_b   1.000
_cell.length_c   1.000
_cell.angle_alpha   90.00
_cell.angle_beta   90.00
_cell.angle_gamma   90.00
#
_symmetry.space_group_name_H-M   'P 1'
#
loop_
_entity.id
_entity.type
_entity.pdbx_description
1 polymer ?
#
loop_
_entity_poly.entity_id
_entity_poly.type
_entity_poly.pdbx_seq_one_letter_code
_entity_poly.pdbx_strand_id
1 'polypeptide(L)'
;KQKPLQTFLEKSFTKNAWEKYEENIEFTTDPSKIKQADFVIIAVPTPVTKSKEPDLSYVKSAAETVGRNLKKGATVVLESTVYPGVTEEIVAPILEKESKMKCGTDFYIGYFPERINPGDEAHALTKITKIVAGIYEKTKVNSTLPVSPLPHLPILL
;
A
#
# COMPACT_ATOMS: atom_id res chain seq x y z
N LYS A 1 24.72 -23.25 15.49
CA LYS A 1 24.98 -21.79 15.61
C LYS A 1 24.29 -21.11 14.43
N GLN A 2 23.07 -20.59 14.62
CA GLN A 2 22.32 -19.88 13.58
C GLN A 2 23.07 -18.60 13.19
N LYS A 3 23.30 -18.40 11.89
CA LYS A 3 23.73 -17.11 11.34
C LYS A 3 22.53 -16.15 11.39
N PRO A 4 22.73 -14.87 11.75
CA PRO A 4 21.63 -13.92 11.89
C PRO A 4 20.99 -13.61 10.55
N LEU A 5 19.66 -13.43 10.57
CA LEU A 5 18.76 -13.11 9.46
C LEU A 5 19.28 -11.96 8.56
N GLN A 6 20.08 -11.06 9.12
CA GLN A 6 20.76 -9.96 8.44
C GLN A 6 21.65 -10.43 7.27
N THR A 7 22.38 -11.53 7.44
CA THR A 7 23.28 -12.03 6.39
C THR A 7 22.53 -12.63 5.20
N PHE A 8 21.28 -13.04 5.38
CA PHE A 8 20.43 -13.55 4.30
C PHE A 8 19.83 -12.40 3.48
N LEU A 9 19.41 -11.32 4.16
CA LEU A 9 18.93 -10.11 3.50
C LEU A 9 20.03 -9.38 2.72
N GLU A 10 21.28 -9.39 3.20
CA GLU A 10 22.39 -8.75 2.48
C GLU A 10 22.87 -9.52 1.24
N LYS A 11 22.65 -10.85 1.18
CA LYS A 11 23.18 -11.70 0.10
C LYS A 11 22.23 -11.93 -1.06
N SER A 12 20.92 -11.80 -0.85
CA SER A 12 19.91 -12.10 -1.87
C SER A 12 19.55 -10.90 -2.76
N PHE A 13 20.08 -9.71 -2.49
CA PHE A 13 19.78 -8.51 -3.27
C PHE A 13 21.08 -7.89 -3.77
N THR A 14 21.34 -8.00 -5.07
CA THR A 14 22.48 -7.36 -5.73
C THR A 14 22.43 -5.85 -5.53
N LYS A 15 23.50 -5.31 -4.94
CA LYS A 15 23.76 -3.89 -4.62
C LYS A 15 23.37 -2.88 -5.72
N ASN A 16 23.46 -3.29 -6.99
CA ASN A 16 23.30 -2.42 -8.16
C ASN A 16 21.85 -1.95 -8.44
N ALA A 17 20.82 -2.62 -7.88
CA ALA A 17 19.44 -2.21 -8.10
C ALA A 17 19.02 -1.03 -7.20
N TRP A 18 19.60 -0.92 -6.00
CA TRP A 18 19.19 0.05 -4.98
C TRP A 18 19.74 1.46 -5.21
N GLU A 19 20.98 1.58 -5.71
CA GLU A 19 21.63 2.88 -5.99
C GLU A 19 20.83 3.75 -6.98
N LYS A 20 20.02 3.15 -7.86
CA LYS A 20 19.16 3.86 -8.81
C LYS A 20 17.89 4.45 -8.19
N TYR A 21 17.47 3.96 -7.02
CA TYR A 21 16.18 4.33 -6.40
C TYR A 21 16.32 5.14 -5.11
N GLU A 22 17.52 5.18 -4.49
CA GLU A 22 17.76 6.03 -3.30
C GLU A 22 17.47 7.52 -3.56
N GLU A 23 17.67 8.00 -4.80
CA GLU A 23 17.49 9.41 -5.13
C GLU A 23 16.02 9.90 -5.13
N ASN A 24 15.02 9.00 -5.05
CA ASN A 24 13.58 9.35 -5.13
C ASN A 24 12.73 8.84 -3.96
N ILE A 25 13.35 8.43 -2.85
CA ILE A 25 12.62 7.95 -1.66
C ILE A 25 12.74 8.98 -0.54
N GLU A 26 11.60 9.49 -0.08
CA GLU A 26 11.52 10.37 1.09
C GLU A 26 10.78 9.65 2.21
N PHE A 27 11.40 9.57 3.39
CA PHE A 27 10.75 9.10 4.60
C PHE A 27 10.29 10.29 5.43
N THR A 28 9.06 10.25 5.90
CA THR A 28 8.49 11.35 6.67
C THR A 28 7.45 10.87 7.67
N THR A 29 7.30 11.61 8.77
CA THR A 29 6.19 11.48 9.71
C THR A 29 5.18 12.62 9.57
N ASP A 30 5.38 13.53 8.60
CA ASP A 30 4.42 14.60 8.30
C ASP A 30 3.33 14.09 7.35
N PRO A 31 2.08 13.91 7.84
CA PRO A 31 0.99 13.40 7.02
C PRO A 31 0.56 14.40 5.93
N SER A 32 0.98 15.66 5.98
CA SER A 32 0.63 16.65 4.96
C SER A 32 1.19 16.29 3.58
N LYS A 33 2.29 15.53 3.52
CA LYS A 33 2.93 15.05 2.29
C LYS A 33 2.04 14.11 1.47
N ILE A 34 1.06 13.45 2.10
CA ILE A 34 0.07 12.60 1.42
C ILE A 34 -0.69 13.37 0.32
N LYS A 35 -0.89 14.69 0.49
CA LYS A 35 -1.58 15.55 -0.50
C LYS A 35 -0.88 15.62 -1.86
N GLN A 36 0.39 15.22 -1.93
CA GLN A 36 1.17 15.22 -3.15
C GLN A 36 1.02 13.90 -3.92
N ALA A 37 0.63 12.81 -3.25
CA ALA A 37 0.67 11.46 -3.79
C ALA A 37 -0.55 11.13 -4.66
N ASP A 38 -0.33 10.61 -5.87
CA ASP A 38 -1.40 10.06 -6.76
C ASP A 38 -1.92 8.72 -6.26
N PHE A 39 -1.05 7.95 -5.61
CA PHE A 39 -1.34 6.67 -5.02
C PHE A 39 -0.92 6.67 -3.55
N VAL A 40 -1.78 6.14 -2.69
CA VAL A 40 -1.52 5.99 -1.25
C VAL A 40 -1.71 4.54 -0.87
N ILE A 41 -0.68 3.89 -0.32
CA ILE A 41 -0.76 2.50 0.11
C ILE A 41 -0.85 2.45 1.63
N ILE A 42 -1.86 1.75 2.16
CA ILE A 42 -2.01 1.49 3.60
C ILE A 42 -1.48 0.08 3.88
N ALA A 43 -0.30 0.00 4.47
CA ALA A 43 0.41 -1.25 4.78
C ALA A 43 0.75 -1.35 6.28
N VAL A 44 -0.19 -0.95 7.15
CA VAL A 44 -0.04 -0.99 8.61
C VAL A 44 -0.30 -2.39 9.17
N PRO A 45 0.24 -2.74 10.36
CA PRO A 45 0.02 -4.06 10.95
C PRO A 45 -1.45 -4.30 11.31
N THR A 46 -1.87 -5.56 11.23
CA THR A 46 -3.18 -6.05 11.67
C THR A 46 -2.99 -7.16 12.71
N PRO A 47 -2.54 -6.81 13.93
CA PRO A 47 -2.29 -7.82 14.96
C PRO A 47 -3.58 -8.54 15.35
N VAL A 48 -3.45 -9.79 15.79
CA VAL A 48 -4.61 -10.59 16.19
C VAL A 48 -4.89 -10.39 17.69
N THR A 49 -6.13 -10.10 18.04
CA THR A 49 -6.60 -9.94 19.42
C THR A 49 -6.62 -11.28 20.17
N LYS A 50 -6.80 -11.26 21.49
CA LYS A 50 -6.97 -12.47 22.31
C LYS A 50 -8.13 -13.36 21.85
N SER A 51 -9.14 -12.76 21.21
CA SER A 51 -10.30 -13.45 20.64
C SER A 51 -10.07 -14.03 19.25
N LYS A 52 -8.83 -13.96 18.74
CA LYS A 52 -8.43 -14.40 17.39
C LYS A 52 -9.01 -13.57 16.23
N GLU A 53 -9.48 -12.37 16.51
CA GLU A 53 -9.95 -11.43 15.51
C GLU A 53 -8.86 -10.40 15.16
N PRO A 54 -8.72 -9.96 13.90
CA PRO A 54 -7.77 -8.93 13.53
C PRO A 54 -8.15 -7.58 14.16
N ASP A 55 -7.20 -6.94 14.82
CA ASP A 55 -7.32 -5.58 15.32
C ASP A 55 -7.17 -4.59 14.16
N LEU A 56 -8.28 -3.95 13.80
CA LEU A 56 -8.34 -2.95 12.74
C LEU A 56 -8.01 -1.53 13.22
N SER A 57 -7.64 -1.31 14.48
CA SER A 57 -7.37 0.03 15.03
C SER A 57 -6.30 0.78 14.22
N TYR A 58 -5.22 0.10 13.83
CA TYR A 58 -4.14 0.65 13.00
C TYR A 58 -4.64 1.02 11.60
N VAL A 59 -5.42 0.14 10.95
CA VAL A 59 -5.99 0.39 9.62
C VAL A 59 -6.92 1.59 9.64
N LYS A 60 -7.79 1.68 10.67
CA LYS A 60 -8.70 2.82 10.85
C LYS A 60 -7.94 4.13 11.07
N SER A 61 -6.94 4.12 11.94
CA SER A 61 -6.11 5.31 12.22
C SER A 61 -5.34 5.79 10.98
N ALA A 62 -4.81 4.85 10.20
CA ALA A 62 -4.16 5.16 8.92
C ALA A 62 -5.17 5.75 7.92
N ALA A 63 -6.33 5.12 7.74
CA ALA A 63 -7.38 5.61 6.86
C ALA A 63 -7.86 7.02 7.25
N GLU A 64 -7.98 7.31 8.54
CA GLU A 64 -8.32 8.65 9.03
C GLU A 64 -7.26 9.69 8.64
N THR A 65 -5.99 9.34 8.83
CA THR A 65 -4.85 10.21 8.50
C THR A 65 -4.75 10.47 6.99
N VAL A 66 -4.95 9.42 6.20
CA VAL A 66 -5.01 9.52 4.73
C VAL A 66 -6.20 10.38 4.31
N GLY A 67 -7.39 10.13 4.85
CA GLY A 67 -8.60 10.88 4.48
C GLY A 67 -8.47 12.39 4.71
N ARG A 68 -7.89 12.82 5.84
CA ARG A 68 -7.64 14.24 6.13
C ARG A 68 -6.65 14.92 5.17
N ASN A 69 -5.81 14.14 4.49
CA ASN A 69 -4.75 14.62 3.61
C ASN A 69 -4.91 14.12 2.17
N LEU A 70 -6.07 13.58 1.82
CA LEU A 70 -6.29 12.98 0.52
C LEU A 70 -6.48 14.08 -0.54
N LYS A 71 -5.83 13.90 -1.70
CA LYS A 71 -6.07 14.76 -2.86
C LYS A 71 -7.17 14.18 -3.75
N LYS A 72 -7.95 15.07 -4.36
CA LYS A 72 -8.92 14.68 -5.39
C LYS A 72 -8.19 14.03 -6.57
N GLY A 73 -8.72 12.92 -7.06
CA GLY A 73 -8.15 12.08 -8.10
C GLY A 73 -7.23 10.97 -7.59
N ALA A 74 -6.87 10.95 -6.30
CA ALA A 74 -5.98 9.93 -5.76
C ALA A 74 -6.63 8.54 -5.69
N THR A 75 -5.79 7.51 -5.69
CA THR A 75 -6.16 6.12 -5.45
C THR A 75 -5.56 5.63 -4.15
N VAL A 76 -6.38 5.13 -3.24
CA VAL A 76 -5.95 4.49 -2.00
C VAL A 76 -5.97 2.98 -2.18
N VAL A 77 -4.88 2.29 -1.81
CA VAL A 77 -4.76 0.84 -1.89
C VAL A 77 -4.53 0.28 -0.50
N LEU A 78 -5.40 -0.61 -0.05
CA LEU A 78 -5.21 -1.35 1.20
C LEU A 78 -4.35 -2.59 0.93
N GLU A 79 -3.17 -2.67 1.55
CA GLU A 79 -2.26 -3.82 1.45
C GLU A 79 -2.24 -4.69 2.72
N SER A 80 -2.57 -4.11 3.88
CA SER A 80 -2.69 -4.84 5.13
C SER A 80 -3.59 -6.08 5.01
N THR A 81 -3.16 -7.19 5.61
CA THR A 81 -3.95 -8.44 5.66
C THR A 81 -5.23 -8.22 6.47
N VAL A 82 -6.37 -8.24 5.78
CA VAL A 82 -7.70 -8.02 6.36
C VAL A 82 -8.69 -9.07 5.85
N TYR A 83 -9.83 -9.19 6.51
CA TYR A 83 -10.94 -10.01 6.01
C TYR A 83 -11.72 -9.28 4.90
N PRO A 84 -12.46 -10.01 4.04
CA PRO A 84 -13.30 -9.40 3.00
C PRO A 84 -14.28 -8.37 3.55
N GLY A 85 -14.48 -7.26 2.85
CA GLY A 85 -15.40 -6.19 3.25
C GLY A 85 -14.73 -5.04 4.02
N VAL A 86 -13.52 -5.20 4.56
CA VAL A 86 -12.85 -4.11 5.30
C VAL A 86 -12.58 -2.90 4.39
N THR A 87 -12.24 -3.11 3.13
CA THR A 87 -11.98 -2.03 2.17
C THR A 87 -13.24 -1.19 1.93
N GLU A 88 -14.37 -1.86 1.69
CA GLU A 88 -15.64 -1.25 1.27
C GLU A 88 -16.48 -0.73 2.44
N GLU A 89 -16.51 -1.48 3.54
CA GLU A 89 -17.41 -1.24 4.67
C GLU A 89 -16.74 -0.43 5.79
N ILE A 90 -15.41 -0.33 5.80
CA ILE A 90 -14.66 0.35 6.87
C ILE A 90 -13.75 1.44 6.31
N VAL A 91 -12.82 1.11 5.41
CA VAL A 91 -11.82 2.07 4.95
C VAL A 91 -12.45 3.15 4.08
N ALA A 92 -13.27 2.77 3.09
CA ALA A 92 -13.92 3.75 2.21
C ALA A 92 -14.81 4.76 2.98
N PRO A 93 -15.69 4.36 3.93
CA PRO A 93 -16.47 5.31 4.72
C PRO A 93 -15.62 6.26 5.57
N ILE A 94 -14.50 5.79 6.13
CA ILE A 94 -13.57 6.65 6.88
C ILE A 94 -12.95 7.69 5.96
N LEU A 95 -12.47 7.27 4.78
CA LEU A 95 -11.88 8.18 3.80
C LEU A 95 -12.89 9.24 3.35
N GLU A 96 -14.13 8.86 3.02
CA GLU A 96 -15.19 9.81 2.65
C GLU A 96 -15.49 10.80 3.78
N LYS A 97 -15.62 10.30 5.01
CA LYS A 97 -15.92 11.12 6.19
C LYS A 97 -14.84 12.16 6.46
N GLU A 98 -13.58 11.78 6.42
CA GLU A 98 -12.45 12.65 6.78
C GLU A 98 -12.07 13.60 5.65
N SER A 99 -12.14 13.16 4.39
CA SER A 99 -11.83 13.99 3.21
C SER A 99 -12.97 14.91 2.78
N LYS A 100 -14.22 14.61 3.17
CA LYS A 100 -15.45 15.21 2.63
C LYS A 100 -15.61 15.00 1.12
N MET A 101 -14.98 13.95 0.59
CA MET A 101 -15.03 13.57 -0.81
C MET A 101 -15.84 12.28 -0.98
N LYS A 102 -16.27 11.99 -2.21
CA LYS A 102 -17.01 10.77 -2.54
C LYS A 102 -16.13 9.73 -3.24
N CYS A 103 -16.10 8.51 -2.72
CA CYS A 103 -15.41 7.38 -3.32
C CYS A 103 -16.03 7.03 -4.69
N GLY A 104 -15.18 6.69 -5.66
CA GLY A 104 -15.57 6.43 -7.05
C GLY A 104 -15.84 7.68 -7.90
N THR A 105 -15.85 8.86 -7.30
CA THR A 105 -16.05 10.14 -8.00
C THR A 105 -14.86 11.09 -7.82
N ASP A 106 -14.51 11.35 -6.56
CA ASP A 106 -13.46 12.29 -6.18
C ASP A 106 -12.15 11.58 -5.84
N PHE A 107 -12.21 10.34 -5.36
CA PHE A 107 -11.04 9.48 -5.17
C PHE A 107 -11.44 8.03 -5.42
N TYR A 108 -10.46 7.13 -5.51
CA TYR A 108 -10.69 5.71 -5.75
C TYR A 108 -10.06 4.86 -4.66
N ILE A 109 -10.59 3.66 -4.46
CA ILE A 109 -10.03 2.69 -3.52
C ILE A 109 -9.91 1.31 -4.18
N GLY A 110 -8.85 0.60 -3.82
CA GLY A 110 -8.62 -0.78 -4.19
C GLY A 110 -8.02 -1.57 -3.04
N TYR A 111 -8.00 -2.89 -3.20
CA TYR A 111 -7.38 -3.82 -2.27
C TYR A 111 -6.29 -4.60 -3.00
N PHE A 112 -5.15 -4.79 -2.35
CA PHE A 112 -4.06 -5.62 -2.82
C PHE A 112 -3.59 -6.54 -1.69
N PRO A 113 -3.96 -7.83 -1.67
CA PRO A 113 -3.45 -8.73 -0.65
C PRO A 113 -1.94 -8.95 -0.87
N GLU A 114 -1.14 -8.73 0.17
CA GLU A 114 0.24 -9.20 0.18
C GLU A 114 0.27 -10.73 -0.05
N ARG A 115 1.07 -11.20 -1.01
CA ARG A 115 1.29 -12.63 -1.28
C ARG A 115 2.76 -12.90 -1.57
N ILE A 116 3.62 -12.75 -0.56
CA ILE A 116 5.00 -13.18 -0.65
C ILE A 116 5.11 -14.56 0.00
N ASN A 117 5.48 -15.57 -0.79
CA ASN A 117 5.89 -16.87 -0.25
C ASN A 117 7.40 -16.82 0.06
N PRO A 118 7.82 -16.95 1.33
CA PRO A 118 9.24 -17.03 1.65
C PRO A 118 9.86 -18.26 0.99
N GLY A 119 10.87 -18.06 0.12
CA GLY A 119 11.59 -19.14 -0.57
C GLY A 119 11.12 -19.48 -2.00
N ASP A 120 10.15 -18.74 -2.54
CA ASP A 120 9.72 -18.89 -3.93
C ASP A 120 10.46 -17.88 -4.85
N GLU A 121 11.62 -18.30 -5.38
CA GLU A 121 12.43 -17.47 -6.28
C GLU A 121 11.77 -17.21 -7.65
N ALA A 122 10.78 -18.03 -8.04
CA ALA A 122 10.06 -17.86 -9.30
C ALA A 122 9.08 -16.67 -9.24
N HIS A 123 8.49 -16.41 -8.07
CA HIS A 123 7.56 -15.31 -7.80
C HIS A 123 8.20 -14.22 -6.92
N ALA A 124 9.48 -13.90 -7.13
CA ALA A 124 10.15 -12.81 -6.43
C ALA A 124 9.41 -11.47 -6.58
N LEU A 125 9.53 -10.59 -5.58
CA LEU A 125 8.86 -9.27 -5.47
C LEU A 125 8.96 -8.41 -6.76
N THR A 126 10.06 -8.56 -7.51
CA THR A 126 10.33 -7.85 -8.78
C THR A 126 9.58 -8.41 -10.00
N LYS A 127 8.96 -9.59 -9.89
CA LYS A 127 8.27 -10.32 -10.98
C LYS A 127 6.76 -10.45 -10.75
N ILE A 128 6.25 -10.06 -9.59
CA ILE A 128 4.81 -10.14 -9.29
C ILE A 128 4.10 -8.97 -9.97
N THR A 129 3.26 -9.28 -10.95
CA THR A 129 2.24 -8.35 -11.45
C THR A 129 1.23 -8.08 -10.33
N LYS A 130 1.24 -6.86 -9.78
CA LYS A 130 0.24 -6.45 -8.78
C LYS A 130 -1.07 -6.10 -9.49
N ILE A 131 -2.11 -6.91 -9.28
CA ILE A 131 -3.47 -6.62 -9.75
C ILE A 131 -4.16 -5.78 -8.69
N VAL A 132 -4.60 -4.58 -9.05
CA VAL A 132 -5.45 -3.74 -8.20
C VAL A 132 -6.90 -4.03 -8.56
N ALA A 133 -7.65 -4.65 -7.64
CA ALA A 133 -9.08 -4.79 -7.79
C ALA A 133 -9.74 -3.44 -7.52
N GLY A 134 -10.03 -2.69 -8.58
CA GLY A 134 -10.77 -1.44 -8.51
C GLY A 134 -12.27 -1.68 -8.37
N ILE A 135 -12.90 -1.03 -7.40
CA ILE A 135 -14.35 -1.18 -7.14
C ILE A 135 -15.18 -0.46 -8.21
N TYR A 136 -14.66 0.60 -8.82
CA TYR A 136 -15.36 1.39 -9.82
C TYR A 136 -14.74 1.24 -11.21
N GLU A 137 -15.52 1.51 -12.25
CA GLU A 137 -15.08 1.37 -13.63
C GLU A 137 -13.86 2.25 -13.98
N LYS A 138 -13.73 3.44 -13.38
CA LYS A 138 -12.52 4.28 -13.48
C LYS A 138 -11.35 3.80 -12.62
N THR A 139 -11.63 2.93 -11.65
CA THR A 139 -10.62 2.18 -10.90
C THR A 139 -10.23 0.89 -11.63
N LYS A 140 -10.87 0.55 -12.77
CA LYS A 140 -10.27 -0.33 -13.78
C LYS A 140 -9.08 0.40 -14.38
N VAL A 141 -8.02 0.40 -13.59
CA VAL A 141 -6.69 0.55 -14.08
C VAL A 141 -6.48 -0.70 -14.95
N ASN A 142 -6.72 -0.57 -16.25
CA ASN A 142 -6.19 -1.47 -17.28
C ASN A 142 -4.64 -1.35 -17.36
N SER A 143 -3.99 -0.82 -16.32
CA SER A 143 -2.57 -0.96 -16.13
C SER A 143 -2.32 -2.10 -15.17
N THR A 144 -1.64 -3.11 -15.68
CA THR A 144 -0.56 -3.73 -14.95
C THR A 144 0.16 -2.58 -14.21
N LEU A 145 0.10 -2.49 -12.87
CA LEU A 145 1.06 -1.63 -12.18
C LEU A 145 2.41 -2.30 -12.43
N PRO A 146 3.26 -1.74 -13.31
CA PRO A 146 4.55 -2.35 -13.51
C PRO A 146 5.31 -2.14 -12.21
N VAL A 147 5.84 -3.21 -11.62
CA VAL A 147 6.93 -3.13 -10.65
C VAL A 147 8.25 -2.67 -11.31
N SER A 148 8.17 -2.04 -12.49
CA SER A 148 9.29 -1.42 -13.24
C SER A 148 9.00 0.07 -13.44
N PRO A 149 10.04 0.93 -13.48
CA PRO A 149 9.99 2.25 -12.88
C PRO A 149 9.21 3.24 -13.74
N LEU A 150 8.17 3.84 -13.16
CA LEU A 150 7.63 5.11 -13.65
C LEU A 150 8.61 6.20 -13.19
N PRO A 151 9.31 6.90 -14.12
CA PRO A 151 10.50 7.67 -13.76
C PRO A 151 10.25 8.97 -12.97
N HIS A 152 9.02 9.31 -12.58
CA HIS A 152 8.70 10.66 -12.07
C HIS A 152 7.67 10.74 -10.94
N LEU A 153 7.36 9.64 -10.23
CA LEU A 153 6.34 9.66 -9.17
C LEU A 153 6.97 9.34 -7.81
N PRO A 154 6.99 10.27 -6.84
CA PRO A 154 7.41 9.96 -5.49
C PRO A 154 6.41 8.98 -4.88
N ILE A 155 6.87 7.76 -4.59
CA ILE A 155 6.15 6.79 -3.79
C ILE A 155 6.47 7.14 -2.34
N LEU A 156 5.50 7.74 -1.64
CA LEU A 156 5.60 7.94 -0.20
C LEU A 156 5.18 6.62 0.47
N LEU A 157 6.13 5.96 1.13
CA LEU A 157 5.91 4.79 2.00
C LEU A 157 5.67 5.24 3.44
#